data_AF-A0A3L7LR50-F1
#
_entry.id   AF-A0A3L7LR50-F1
#
_cell.length_a   1.000
_cell.length_b   1.000
_cell.length_c   1.000
_cell.angle_alpha   90.00
_cell.angle_beta   90.00
_cell.angle_gamma   90.00
#
_symmetry.space_group_name_H-M   'P 1'
#
loop_
_entity.id
_entity.type
_entity.pdbx_description
1 polymer ?
#
loop_
_entity_poly.entity_id
_entity_poly.type
_entity_poly.pdbx_seq_one_letter_code
_entity_poly.pdbx_strand_id
1 'polypeptide(L)' 'MTNKKAHKPGSAIIAQNKRARHEYFIEQEFEAGLSLQGWEVKSLRAGKANISDSYVLLKDCEAFLFGATFQPLT' A
#
# COMPACT_ATOMS: atom_id res chain seq x y z
N MET A 1 -9.33 17.57 14.67
CA MET A 1 -9.58 16.26 15.32
C MET A 1 -9.54 15.16 14.25
N THR A 2 -8.38 14.53 14.02
CA THR A 2 -8.26 13.48 13.00
C THR A 2 -8.71 12.14 13.59
N ASN A 3 -9.90 11.70 13.19
CA ASN A 3 -10.51 10.44 13.60
C ASN A 3 -9.65 9.26 13.10
N LYS A 4 -8.85 8.63 13.97
CA LYS A 4 -8.17 7.37 13.66
C LYS A 4 -9.26 6.29 13.54
N LYS A 5 -9.64 5.93 12.32
CA LYS A 5 -10.52 4.78 12.08
C LYS A 5 -9.88 3.53 12.71
N ALA A 6 -10.55 2.98 13.71
CA ALA A 6 -10.16 1.72 14.33
C ALA A 6 -10.21 0.59 13.28
N HIS A 7 -9.16 -0.23 13.27
CA HIS A 7 -9.04 -1.42 12.42
C HIS A 7 -10.15 -2.40 12.80
N LYS A 8 -11.21 -2.48 12.00
CA LYS A 8 -12.23 -3.52 12.15
C LYS A 8 -11.62 -4.84 11.66
N PRO A 9 -11.57 -5.90 12.49
CA PRO A 9 -11.19 -7.23 12.02
C PRO A 9 -12.23 -7.67 10.98
N GLY A 10 -11.88 -7.59 9.70
CA GLY A 10 -12.79 -7.88 8.59
C GLY A 10 -12.77 -6.89 7.42
N SER A 11 -12.16 -5.70 7.55
CA SER A 11 -11.92 -4.88 6.35
C SER A 11 -10.71 -5.42 5.58
N ALA A 12 -10.93 -5.99 4.40
CA ALA A 12 -9.88 -6.51 3.53
C ALA A 12 -8.83 -5.46 3.10
N ILE A 13 -9.14 -4.18 3.28
CA ILE A 13 -8.28 -3.06 2.90
C ILE A 13 -7.27 -2.78 4.02
N ILE A 14 -6.01 -3.12 3.77
CA ILE A 14 -4.90 -2.93 4.71
C ILE A 14 -4.33 -1.50 4.63
N ALA A 15 -4.01 -1.05 3.41
CA ALA A 15 -3.45 0.26 3.15
C ALA A 15 -4.10 0.85 1.89
N GLN A 16 -4.27 2.17 1.87
CA GLN A 16 -4.83 2.87 0.72
C GLN A 16 -4.15 4.23 0.56
N ASN A 17 -3.54 4.47 -0.60
CA ASN A 17 -3.00 5.77 -0.93
C ASN A 17 -4.15 6.72 -1.33
N LYS A 18 -4.63 7.51 -0.38
CA LYS A 18 -5.65 8.52 -0.65
C LYS A 18 -5.10 9.68 -1.48
N ARG A 19 -3.82 10.01 -1.31
CA ARG A 19 -3.15 11.12 -1.99
C ARG A 19 -3.18 10.95 -3.51
N ALA A 20 -2.95 9.72 -3.98
CA ALA A 20 -3.06 9.38 -5.41
C ALA A 20 -4.41 9.77 -6.02
N ARG A 21 -5.53 9.58 -5.29
CA ARG A 21 -6.88 9.96 -5.76
C ARG A 21 -7.18 11.46 -5.71
N HIS A 22 -6.40 12.23 -4.94
CA HIS A 22 -6.57 13.68 -4.84
C HIS A 22 -5.69 14.43 -5.85
N GLU A 23 -4.48 13.92 -6.12
CA GLU A 23 -3.50 14.58 -7.00
C GLU A 23 -3.60 14.14 -8.46
N TYR A 24 -4.10 12.93 -8.73
CA TYR A 24 -4.15 12.37 -10.07
C TYR A 24 -5.56 11.93 -10.45
N PHE A 25 -5.84 11.98 -11.75
CA PHE A 25 -7.03 11.37 -12.33
C PHE A 25 -6.72 9.92 -12.73
N ILE A 26 -7.51 8.97 -12.22
CA ILE A 26 -7.34 7.54 -12.50
C ILE A 26 -8.17 7.19 -13.72
N GLU A 27 -7.51 6.85 -14.82
CA GLU A 27 -8.18 6.41 -16.06
C GLU A 27 -8.49 4.91 -16.03
N GLN A 28 -7.56 4.10 -15.51
CA GLN A 28 -7.68 2.65 -15.44
C GLN A 28 -7.10 2.10 -14.13
N GLU A 29 -7.78 1.10 -13.56
CA GLU A 29 -7.31 0.36 -12.40
C GLU A 29 -6.85 -1.04 -12.83
N PHE A 30 -5.73 -1.49 -12.27
CA PHE A 30 -5.18 -2.83 -12.48
C PHE A 30 -5.05 -3.56 -11.16
N GLU A 31 -5.38 -4.85 -11.15
CA GLU A 31 -5.17 -5.73 -9.99
C GLU A 31 -3.89 -6.55 -10.18
N ALA A 32 -3.06 -6.58 -9.13
CA ALA A 32 -1.80 -7.31 -9.13
C ALA A 32 -1.51 -7.90 -7.74
N GLY A 33 -0.74 -8.98 -7.72
CA GLY A 33 -0.19 -9.57 -6.49
C GLY A 33 1.18 -9.01 -6.18
N LEU A 34 1.41 -8.59 -4.94
CA LEU A 34 2.73 -8.15 -4.45
C LEU A 34 3.38 -9.30 -3.66
N SER A 35 4.56 -9.73 -4.08
CA SER A 35 5.36 -10.71 -3.33
C SER A 35 6.05 -10.01 -2.17
N LEU A 36 5.78 -10.47 -0.94
CA LEU A 36 6.26 -9.87 0.31
C LEU A 36 6.85 -10.93 1.24
N GLN A 37 7.79 -10.49 2.07
CA GLN A 37 8.36 -11.27 3.15
C GLN A 37 7.39 -11.33 4.35
N GLY A 38 7.51 -12.39 5.16
CA GLY A 38 6.59 -12.61 6.29
C GLY A 38 6.54 -11.45 7.30
N TRP A 39 7.66 -10.75 7.52
CA TRP A 39 7.72 -9.60 8.42
C TRP A 39 7.02 -8.35 7.83
N GLU A 40 7.05 -8.18 6.51
CA GLU A 40 6.38 -7.08 5.81
C GLU A 40 4.87 -7.25 5.92
N VAL A 41 4.37 -8.48 5.73
CA VAL A 41 2.95 -8.82 5.92
C VAL A 41 2.48 -8.47 7.33
N LYS A 42 3.31 -8.76 8.35
CA LYS A 42 3.00 -8.44 9.74
C LYS A 42 2.93 -6.92 9.96
N SER A 43 3.86 -6.17 9.38
CA SER A 43 3.96 -4.71 9.49
C SER A 43 2.79 -4.00 8.78
N LEU A 44 2.40 -4.49 7.60
CA LEU A 44 1.23 -4.07 6.84
C LEU A 44 -0.06 -4.27 7.64
N ARG A 45 -0.26 -5.46 8.21
CA ARG A 45 -1.43 -5.75 9.06
C ARG A 45 -1.48 -4.87 10.32
N ALA A 46 -0.32 -4.45 10.83
CA ALA A 46 -0.22 -3.47 11.92
C ALA A 46 -0.46 -2.01 11.49
N GLY A 47 -0.70 -1.75 10.20
CA GLY A 47 -0.92 -0.42 9.64
C GLY A 47 0.35 0.45 9.59
N LYS A 48 1.54 -0.15 9.69
CA LYS A 48 2.83 0.55 9.67
C LYS A 48 3.50 0.49 8.29
N ALA A 49 2.74 0.83 7.25
CA ALA A 49 3.22 0.91 5.87
C ALA A 49 2.89 2.28 5.28
N ASN A 50 3.83 2.85 4.52
CA ASN A 50 3.65 4.10 3.78
C ASN A 50 3.86 3.84 2.28
N ILE A 51 2.84 4.16 1.50
CA ILE A 51 2.81 4.04 0.02
C ILE A 51 2.40 5.37 -0.63
N SER A 52 2.54 6.50 0.08
CA SER A 52 2.08 7.80 -0.41
C SER A 52 2.87 8.29 -1.63
N ASP A 53 4.19 8.09 -1.62
CA ASP A 53 5.10 8.54 -2.67
C ASP A 53 5.68 7.36 -3.48
N SER A 54 4.97 6.22 -3.47
CA SER A 54 5.36 5.03 -4.23
C SER A 54 4.85 5.09 -5.67
N TYR A 55 5.62 4.54 -6.60
CA TYR A 55 5.25 4.40 -8.02
C TYR A 55 5.51 2.97 -8.51
N VAL A 56 4.84 2.58 -9.58
CA VAL A 56 5.03 1.28 -10.22
C VAL A 56 5.78 1.47 -11.53
N LEU A 57 6.86 0.72 -11.72
CA LEU A 57 7.58 0.63 -12.98
C LEU A 57 7.18 -0.68 -13.68
N LEU A 58 6.67 -0.56 -14.90
CA LEU A 58 6.44 -1.70 -15.76
C LEU A 58 7.68 -1.89 -16.65
N LYS A 59 8.36 -3.03 -16.53
CA LYS A 59 9.54 -3.35 -17.31
C LYS A 59 9.56 -4.84 -17.63
N ASP A 60 9.86 -5.21 -18.87
CA ASP A 60 10.03 -6.61 -19.29
C ASP A 60 8.83 -7.51 -18.94
N CYS A 61 7.60 -6.97 -19.09
CA CYS A 61 6.34 -7.62 -18.71
C CYS A 61 6.16 -7.87 -17.20
N GLU A 62 6.98 -7.25 -16.35
CA GLU A 62 6.89 -7.32 -14.90
C GLU A 62 6.56 -5.95 -14.29
N ALA A 63 5.86 -5.97 -13.16
CA ALA A 63 5.48 -4.78 -12.41
C ALA A 63 6.27 -4.68 -11.12
N PHE A 64 7.02 -3.60 -10.95
CA PHE A 64 7.85 -3.36 -9.78
C PHE A 64 7.35 -2.15 -9.00
N LEU A 65 7.10 -2.34 -7.71
CA LEU A 65 6.71 -1.27 -6.80
C LEU A 65 7.97 -0.63 -6.19
N PHE A 66 8.11 0.68 -6.38
CA PHE A 66 9.20 1.48 -5.80
C PHE A 66 8.66 2.55 -4.87
N GLY A 67 9.46 2.97 -3.89
CA GLY A 67 9.09 4.03 -2.94
C GLY A 67 8.09 3.62 -1.85
N ALA A 68 7.71 2.34 -1.76
CA ALA A 68 6.93 1.81 -0.64
C ALA A 68 7.85 1.56 0.55
N THR A 69 7.48 2.08 1.73
CA THR A 69 8.25 1.91 2.97
C THR A 69 7.46 1.08 3.97
N PHE A 70 8.04 -0.03 4.42
CA PHE A 70 7.48 -0.89 5.48
C PHE A 70 8.32 -0.73 6.75
N GLN A 71 7.68 -0.37 7.86
CA GLN A 71 8.40 -0.23 9.14
C GLN A 71 8.49 -1.58 9.84
N PRO A 72 9.70 -2.07 10.18
CA PRO A 72 9.86 -3.30 10.95
C PRO A 72 9.12 -3.22 12.28
N LEU A 73 8.51 -4.32 12.68
CA LEU A 73 7.96 -4.48 14.03
C LEU A 73 9.05 -5.04 14.94
N THR A 74 9.48 -4.22 15.90
CA THR A 74 10.21 -4.68 17.09
C THR A 74 9.30 -5.56 17.95
#